data_AF-A0A2E5EI84-F1
#
_entry.id   AF-A0A2E5EI84-F1
#
_cell.length_a   1.000
_cell.length_b   1.000
_cell.length_c   1.000
_cell.angle_alpha   90.00
_cell.angle_beta   90.00
_cell.angle_gamma   90.00
#
_symmetry.space_group_name_H-M   'P 1'
#
loop_
_entity.id
_entity.type
_entity.pdbx_description
1 polymer ?
#
loop_
_entity_poly.entity_id
_entity_poly.type
_entity_poly.pdbx_seq_one_letter_code
_entity_poly.pdbx_strand_id
1 'polypeptide(L)'
;MLKTVDRKWEICEREAAHEIGSPNLKKEMKAKSLILAAAIGVASAIPATAQNTVFSVNAVGFVNKTVSDGFTLIANPLIAENNTLAGLFGTTLPSGTQIFKFDPNQGFISSQFFDLGGGTTLWVPGGAEATTVVPGEGFFINIPGGTGNHTITFVGNVPQGTLDTPLSQGFQLISSQVPQAGEIVSDLGLPIGNQDQIFKFNKSSGFISIQFFDLGGGTTLWVNSEFGGQNIPPSVDVGEGFFLNRQAAGSATWSRNFDVNSQ
;
A
#
# COMPACT_ATOMS: atom_id res chain seq x y z
N MET A 1 -26.58 -79.36 -16.94
CA MET A 1 -27.22 -80.04 -18.09
C MET A 1 -26.51 -79.57 -19.35
N LEU A 2 -25.93 -80.49 -20.10
CA LEU A 2 -25.11 -80.26 -21.29
C LEU A 2 -25.78 -79.36 -22.34
N LYS A 3 -24.97 -78.61 -23.09
CA LYS A 3 -24.80 -78.74 -24.55
C LYS A 3 -23.70 -77.77 -25.04
N THR A 4 -22.51 -78.27 -25.42
CA THR A 4 -22.04 -78.55 -26.81
C THR A 4 -21.91 -77.27 -27.67
N VAL A 5 -20.93 -77.02 -28.55
CA VAL A 5 -19.90 -77.78 -29.29
C VAL A 5 -19.09 -76.68 -30.02
N ASP A 6 -17.76 -76.59 -29.90
CA ASP A 6 -16.72 -77.28 -30.67
C ASP A 6 -16.35 -76.63 -32.02
N ARG A 7 -15.05 -76.77 -32.36
CA ARG A 7 -14.39 -76.67 -33.69
C ARG A 7 -13.88 -75.29 -34.17
N LYS A 8 -12.55 -75.11 -34.26
CA LYS A 8 -11.58 -75.47 -35.35
C LYS A 8 -11.48 -74.31 -36.36
N TRP A 9 -10.37 -73.93 -36.99
CA TRP A 9 -9.00 -74.43 -37.16
C TRP A 9 -8.19 -73.27 -37.82
N GLU A 10 -6.87 -73.47 -37.86
CA GLU A 10 -5.74 -72.70 -38.42
C GLU A 10 -6.02 -71.81 -39.66
N ILE A 11 -5.20 -70.77 -39.92
CA ILE A 11 -4.08 -70.86 -40.87
C ILE A 11 -2.99 -69.83 -40.55
N CYS A 12 -1.74 -70.29 -40.67
CA CYS A 12 -0.50 -69.53 -40.61
C CYS A 12 0.07 -69.42 -42.04
N GLU A 13 0.17 -68.22 -42.62
CA GLU A 13 0.99 -67.90 -43.80
C GLU A 13 1.45 -66.42 -43.69
N ARG A 14 2.76 -66.16 -43.51
CA ARG A 14 3.81 -65.82 -44.49
C ARG A 14 3.71 -64.42 -45.14
N GLU A 15 4.77 -63.63 -44.85
CA GLU A 15 5.47 -62.58 -45.59
C GLU A 15 4.78 -61.89 -46.80
N ALA A 16 4.70 -60.55 -46.76
CA ALA A 16 5.28 -59.65 -47.76
C ALA A 16 5.08 -58.16 -47.37
N ALA A 17 6.10 -57.36 -47.62
CA ALA A 17 6.13 -55.91 -47.44
C ALA A 17 5.31 -55.17 -48.52
N HIS A 18 4.62 -54.09 -48.14
CA HIS A 18 4.41 -52.93 -49.01
C HIS A 18 4.07 -51.69 -48.18
N GLU A 19 4.62 -50.56 -48.59
CA GLU A 19 4.63 -49.28 -47.92
C GLU A 19 3.40 -48.41 -48.30
N ILE A 20 3.16 -47.39 -47.45
CA ILE A 20 2.39 -46.14 -47.66
C ILE A 20 0.87 -46.17 -47.41
N GLY A 21 0.45 -45.41 -46.39
CA GLY A 21 -0.93 -44.93 -46.25
C GLY A 21 -1.34 -44.51 -44.82
N SER A 22 -0.76 -43.43 -44.29
CA SER A 22 -1.39 -42.67 -43.19
C SER A 22 -2.62 -41.93 -43.75
N PRO A 23 -3.70 -41.60 -43.00
CA PRO A 23 -3.59 -41.10 -41.63
C PRO A 23 -4.80 -41.35 -40.69
N ASN A 24 -4.61 -40.91 -39.43
CA ASN A 24 -5.64 -40.41 -38.51
C ASN A 24 -6.59 -41.48 -37.89
N LEU A 25 -6.97 -41.42 -36.62
CA LEU A 25 -6.96 -40.35 -35.65
C LEU A 25 -7.26 -41.00 -34.28
N LYS A 26 -6.52 -40.57 -33.25
CA LYS A 26 -6.91 -40.55 -31.83
C LYS A 26 -7.51 -41.84 -31.24
N LYS A 27 -6.80 -42.37 -30.25
CA LYS A 27 -7.16 -42.28 -28.82
C LYS A 27 -6.35 -43.34 -28.10
N GLU A 28 -5.70 -42.95 -27.01
CA GLU A 28 -5.49 -43.74 -25.79
C GLU A 28 -4.44 -42.99 -24.95
N MET A 29 -4.89 -42.46 -23.81
CA MET A 29 -4.04 -42.23 -22.66
C MET A 29 -3.38 -43.55 -22.27
N LYS A 30 -2.08 -43.56 -22.00
CA LYS A 30 -1.49 -44.32 -20.90
C LYS A 30 -0.05 -43.88 -20.66
N ALA A 31 0.19 -43.42 -19.44
CA ALA A 31 1.52 -43.24 -18.89
C ALA A 31 2.37 -44.50 -19.08
N LYS A 32 3.67 -44.31 -19.36
CA LYS A 32 4.80 -44.94 -18.62
C LYS A 32 6.13 -44.74 -19.36
N SER A 33 7.17 -44.61 -18.53
CA SER A 33 8.60 -44.70 -18.82
C SER A 33 9.30 -43.48 -19.44
N LEU A 34 9.99 -42.71 -18.58
CA LEU A 34 11.22 -42.02 -18.96
C LEU A 34 12.39 -42.82 -18.37
N ILE A 35 13.19 -43.46 -19.23
CA ILE A 35 14.55 -43.92 -18.89
C ILE A 35 15.54 -43.22 -19.82
N LEU A 36 16.23 -42.27 -19.19
CA LEU A 36 17.61 -41.79 -19.34
C LEU A 36 18.40 -42.10 -20.63
N ALA A 37 18.86 -41.03 -21.29
CA ALA A 37 20.10 -41.05 -22.07
C ALA A 37 20.91 -39.77 -21.74
N ALA A 38 22.07 -39.96 -21.10
CA ALA A 38 23.07 -38.92 -20.92
C ALA A 38 23.85 -38.75 -22.24
N ALA A 39 23.93 -37.52 -22.74
CA ALA A 39 24.87 -37.13 -23.78
C ALA A 39 25.59 -35.87 -23.32
N ILE A 40 26.91 -35.98 -23.12
CA ILE A 40 27.80 -34.85 -22.87
C ILE A 40 28.05 -34.17 -24.21
N GLY A 41 27.57 -32.93 -24.35
CA GLY A 41 27.86 -32.04 -25.46
C GLY A 41 27.81 -30.60 -24.96
N VAL A 42 28.95 -29.91 -25.02
CA VAL A 42 29.12 -28.54 -24.51
C VAL A 42 28.44 -27.57 -25.48
N ALA A 43 27.31 -27.01 -25.08
CA ALA A 43 26.75 -25.79 -25.66
C ALA A 43 25.86 -25.14 -24.59
N SER A 44 26.30 -23.97 -24.11
CA SER A 44 25.60 -22.97 -23.29
C SER A 44 24.34 -23.45 -22.57
N ALA A 45 24.39 -23.56 -21.24
CA ALA A 45 23.19 -23.55 -20.42
C ALA A 45 22.38 -22.29 -20.77
N ILE A 46 21.33 -22.45 -21.55
CA ILE A 46 20.26 -21.46 -21.65
C ILE A 46 19.67 -21.47 -20.24
N PRO A 47 19.76 -20.37 -19.45
CA PRO A 47 19.04 -20.35 -18.20
C PRO A 47 17.57 -20.60 -18.53
N ALA A 48 16.96 -21.56 -17.85
CA ALA A 48 15.53 -21.74 -17.89
C ALA A 48 14.88 -20.43 -17.41
N THR A 49 14.56 -19.53 -18.33
CA THR A 49 13.70 -18.37 -18.05
C THR A 49 12.27 -18.89 -18.01
N ALA A 50 11.96 -19.64 -16.96
CA ALA A 50 10.62 -20.15 -16.71
C ALA A 50 10.35 -20.15 -15.21
N GLN A 51 10.52 -18.98 -14.61
CA GLN A 51 9.65 -18.53 -13.54
C GLN A 51 9.29 -17.09 -13.89
N ASN A 52 8.37 -16.91 -14.84
CA ASN A 52 7.60 -15.68 -14.89
C ASN A 52 6.72 -15.72 -13.63
N THR A 53 7.32 -15.39 -12.49
CA THR A 53 6.60 -15.07 -11.27
C THR A 53 5.61 -14.00 -11.69
N VAL A 54 4.33 -14.37 -11.70
CA VAL A 54 3.26 -13.40 -11.83
C VAL A 54 3.31 -12.61 -10.53
N PHE A 55 4.15 -11.58 -10.50
CA PHE A 55 4.09 -10.56 -9.46
C PHE A 55 2.74 -9.89 -9.65
N SER A 56 1.97 -9.78 -8.56
CA SER A 56 0.78 -8.95 -8.61
C SER A 56 1.24 -7.54 -8.95
N VAL A 57 0.89 -7.05 -10.14
CA VAL A 57 1.27 -5.69 -10.59
C VAL A 57 0.74 -4.64 -9.60
N ASN A 58 -0.37 -4.99 -8.92
CA ASN A 58 -0.97 -4.17 -7.88
C ASN A 58 -1.19 -5.02 -6.62
N ALA A 59 -0.59 -4.65 -5.49
CA ALA A 59 -1.02 -5.15 -4.19
C ALA A 59 -2.26 -4.38 -3.72
N VAL A 60 -3.27 -5.09 -3.25
CA VAL A 60 -4.44 -4.51 -2.55
C VAL A 60 -4.30 -4.85 -1.09
N GLY A 61 -4.53 -3.87 -0.22
CA GLY A 61 -4.44 -4.04 1.21
C GLY A 61 -5.58 -3.34 1.94
N PHE A 62 -5.56 -3.48 3.26
CA PHE A 62 -6.36 -2.67 4.15
C PHE A 62 -5.52 -2.22 5.35
N VAL A 63 -5.82 -1.04 5.88
CA VAL A 63 -5.19 -0.49 7.08
C VAL A 63 -6.27 -0.02 8.04
N ASN A 64 -6.20 -0.51 9.28
CA ASN A 64 -7.09 -0.09 10.36
C ASN A 64 -6.44 1.00 11.20
N LYS A 65 -7.12 2.14 11.34
CA LYS A 65 -6.75 3.21 12.28
C LYS A 65 -7.84 3.36 13.33
N THR A 66 -7.45 3.23 14.59
CA THR A 66 -8.36 3.51 15.69
C THR A 66 -8.33 5.00 15.98
N VAL A 67 -9.50 5.62 15.97
CA VAL A 67 -9.73 7.01 16.37
C VAL A 67 -10.67 7.02 17.56
N SER A 68 -10.62 8.07 18.37
CA SER A 68 -11.45 8.18 19.58
C SER A 68 -11.84 9.63 19.78
N ASP A 69 -12.80 9.89 20.66
CA ASP A 69 -13.29 11.22 21.03
C ASP A 69 -12.21 12.31 21.04
N GLY A 70 -12.39 13.38 20.27
CA GLY A 70 -11.41 14.45 20.10
C GLY A 70 -10.54 14.28 18.86
N PHE A 71 -9.48 15.07 18.79
CA PHE A 71 -8.59 15.12 17.64
C PHE A 71 -7.67 13.90 17.58
N THR A 72 -7.48 13.39 16.37
CA THR A 72 -6.43 12.43 16.00
C THR A 72 -5.85 12.88 14.65
N LEU A 73 -4.53 12.80 14.49
CA LEU A 73 -3.88 13.10 13.22
C LEU A 73 -3.60 11.79 12.47
N ILE A 74 -4.21 11.63 11.31
CA ILE A 74 -4.10 10.40 10.51
C ILE A 74 -3.87 10.74 9.03
N ALA A 75 -3.65 9.71 8.23
CA ALA A 75 -3.51 9.77 6.79
C ALA A 75 -4.14 8.55 6.14
N ASN A 76 -4.52 8.68 4.87
CA ASN A 76 -4.90 7.55 4.03
C ASN A 76 -3.63 6.95 3.39
N PRO A 77 -3.19 5.74 3.76
CA PRO A 77 -1.93 5.18 3.25
C PRO A 77 -2.13 4.37 1.95
N LEU A 78 -3.35 4.28 1.41
CA LEU A 78 -3.70 3.46 0.24
C LEU A 78 -4.40 4.30 -0.83
N ILE A 79 -4.28 3.90 -2.09
CA ILE A 79 -5.10 4.46 -3.17
C ILE A 79 -6.42 3.69 -3.19
N ALA A 80 -7.47 4.29 -2.64
CA ALA A 80 -8.83 3.77 -2.75
C ALA A 80 -9.37 3.98 -4.17
N GLU A 81 -10.41 3.21 -4.53
CA GLU A 81 -11.20 3.44 -5.75
C GLU A 81 -11.72 4.88 -5.82
N ASN A 82 -12.13 5.41 -4.65
CA ASN A 82 -12.52 6.80 -4.48
C ASN A 82 -11.89 7.38 -3.20
N ASN A 83 -10.87 8.24 -3.36
CA ASN A 83 -10.17 8.89 -2.25
C ASN A 83 -10.89 10.14 -1.71
N THR A 84 -12.17 10.34 -2.01
CA THR A 84 -12.96 11.41 -1.39
C THR A 84 -13.39 11.05 0.03
N LEU A 85 -13.76 12.04 0.84
CA LEU A 85 -14.26 11.80 2.19
C LEU A 85 -15.46 10.84 2.18
N ALA A 86 -16.42 11.02 1.27
CA ALA A 86 -17.54 10.08 1.15
C ALA A 86 -17.11 8.67 0.70
N GLY A 87 -16.11 8.56 -0.18
CA GLY A 87 -15.60 7.26 -0.64
C GLY A 87 -14.86 6.48 0.46
N LEU A 88 -14.08 7.18 1.29
CA LEU A 88 -13.24 6.58 2.33
C LEU A 88 -14.00 6.29 3.62
N PHE A 89 -14.95 7.16 3.98
CA PHE A 89 -15.63 7.08 5.27
C PHE A 89 -17.08 6.61 5.17
N GLY A 90 -17.71 6.71 4.00
CA GLY A 90 -19.10 6.28 3.78
C GLY A 90 -20.04 6.73 4.90
N THR A 91 -20.65 5.76 5.58
CA THR A 91 -21.55 5.94 6.73
C THR A 91 -20.90 5.54 8.07
N THR A 92 -19.59 5.28 8.10
CA THR A 92 -18.94 4.64 9.27
C THR A 92 -18.55 5.62 10.37
N LEU A 93 -18.65 6.92 10.11
CA LEU A 93 -18.29 7.95 11.09
C LEU A 93 -19.47 8.26 12.02
N PRO A 94 -19.21 8.59 13.29
CA PRO A 94 -20.22 9.18 14.15
C PRO A 94 -20.70 10.53 13.61
N SER A 95 -22.01 10.76 13.69
CA SER A 95 -22.61 12.07 13.36
C SER A 95 -21.99 13.18 14.22
N GLY A 96 -21.55 14.27 13.58
CA GLY A 96 -20.80 15.36 14.20
C GLY A 96 -19.28 15.24 14.07
N THR A 97 -18.75 14.20 13.39
CA THR A 97 -17.32 14.09 13.08
C THR A 97 -16.87 15.25 12.20
N GLN A 98 -15.71 15.82 12.53
CA GLN A 98 -15.10 16.89 11.74
C GLN A 98 -13.77 16.41 11.17
N ILE A 99 -13.48 16.76 9.93
CA ILE A 99 -12.22 16.50 9.23
C ILE A 99 -11.60 17.84 8.90
N PHE A 100 -10.31 18.00 9.19
CA PHE A 100 -9.56 19.21 8.89
C PHE A 100 -8.38 18.86 8.00
N LYS A 101 -8.45 19.28 6.74
CA LYS A 101 -7.34 19.24 5.79
C LYS A 101 -6.60 20.57 5.87
N PHE A 102 -5.27 20.54 5.84
CA PHE A 102 -4.47 21.76 5.88
C PHE A 102 -3.97 22.12 4.48
N ASP A 103 -4.26 23.32 4.02
CA ASP A 103 -3.68 23.93 2.84
C ASP A 103 -2.69 25.02 3.28
N PRO A 104 -1.42 25.01 2.82
CA PRO A 104 -0.43 26.01 3.24
C PRO A 104 -0.81 27.46 2.92
N ASN A 105 -1.68 27.71 1.94
CA ASN A 105 -2.09 29.04 1.52
C ASN A 105 -3.43 29.48 2.14
N GLN A 106 -4.32 28.53 2.46
CA GLN A 106 -5.67 28.80 2.96
C GLN A 106 -5.86 28.46 4.44
N GLY A 107 -4.92 27.72 5.05
CA GLY A 107 -5.05 27.17 6.39
C GLY A 107 -5.93 25.91 6.41
N PHE A 108 -6.66 25.72 7.51
CA PHE A 108 -7.53 24.54 7.64
C PHE A 108 -8.83 24.69 6.85
N ILE A 109 -9.08 23.70 6.01
CA ILE A 109 -10.36 23.45 5.34
C ILE A 109 -11.08 22.40 6.17
N SER A 110 -12.24 22.76 6.72
CA SER A 110 -13.02 21.90 7.59
C SER A 110 -14.22 21.28 6.87
N SER A 111 -14.45 20.00 7.10
CA SER A 111 -15.59 19.23 6.60
C SER A 111 -16.27 18.55 7.78
N GLN A 112 -17.59 18.63 7.90
CA GLN A 112 -18.34 18.01 8.97
C GLN A 112 -19.28 16.97 8.42
N PHE A 113 -19.30 15.80 9.04
CA PHE A 113 -20.14 14.67 8.70
C PHE A 113 -21.35 14.60 9.64
N PHE A 114 -22.54 14.41 9.07
CA PHE A 114 -23.75 14.10 9.80
C PHE A 114 -24.40 12.84 9.23
N ASP A 115 -24.70 11.88 10.10
CA ASP A 115 -25.64 10.79 9.80
C ASP A 115 -27.05 11.28 10.13
N LEU A 116 -27.92 11.33 9.11
CA LEU A 116 -29.32 11.74 9.25
C LEU A 116 -30.26 10.55 9.47
N GLY A 117 -29.71 9.34 9.55
CA GLY A 117 -30.45 8.09 9.66
C GLY A 117 -30.93 7.55 8.32
N GLY A 118 -31.34 6.27 8.32
CA GLY A 118 -31.85 5.61 7.11
C GLY A 118 -30.83 5.48 5.97
N GLY A 119 -29.53 5.52 6.29
CA GLY A 119 -28.44 5.49 5.30
C GLY A 119 -28.19 6.81 4.59
N THR A 120 -28.82 7.91 5.05
CA THR A 120 -28.63 9.24 4.48
C THR A 120 -27.56 10.00 5.25
N THR A 121 -26.52 10.45 4.55
CA THR A 121 -25.42 11.24 5.13
C THR A 121 -25.39 12.64 4.56
N LEU A 122 -24.92 13.61 5.35
CA LEU A 122 -24.72 14.99 4.93
C LEU A 122 -23.30 15.44 5.27
N TRP A 123 -22.66 16.10 4.31
CA TRP A 123 -21.38 16.78 4.51
C TRP A 123 -21.58 18.30 4.47
N VAL A 124 -20.94 19.01 5.39
CA VAL A 124 -21.00 20.48 5.51
C VAL A 124 -19.58 21.07 5.50
N PRO A 125 -19.31 22.15 4.75
CA PRO A 125 -20.20 22.79 3.77
C PRO A 125 -20.53 21.86 2.60
N GLY A 126 -21.61 22.14 1.86
CA GLY A 126 -22.02 21.31 0.72
C GLY A 126 -20.89 21.16 -0.31
N GLY A 127 -20.66 19.94 -0.80
CA GLY A 127 -19.54 19.59 -1.66
C GLY A 127 -18.31 19.07 -0.91
N ALA A 128 -18.27 19.18 0.42
CA ALA A 128 -17.17 18.64 1.24
C ALA A 128 -17.01 17.11 1.12
N GLU A 129 -18.08 16.39 0.77
CA GLU A 129 -18.04 14.95 0.49
C GLU A 129 -17.07 14.58 -0.64
N ALA A 130 -16.79 15.53 -1.54
CA ALA A 130 -15.90 15.37 -2.68
C ALA A 130 -14.46 15.83 -2.39
N THR A 131 -14.18 16.34 -1.19
CA THR A 131 -12.80 16.64 -0.77
C THR A 131 -11.98 15.35 -0.76
N THR A 132 -10.82 15.38 -1.40
CA THR A 132 -9.93 14.21 -1.48
C THR A 132 -8.88 14.22 -0.39
N VAL A 133 -8.56 13.03 0.12
CA VAL A 133 -7.39 12.78 0.97
C VAL A 133 -6.64 11.57 0.40
N VAL A 134 -5.52 11.87 -0.26
CA VAL A 134 -4.70 10.86 -0.96
C VAL A 134 -3.46 10.51 -0.13
N PRO A 135 -2.80 9.37 -0.42
CA PRO A 135 -1.51 9.06 0.19
C PRO A 135 -0.50 10.21 0.01
N GLY A 136 0.25 10.49 1.08
CA GLY A 136 1.16 11.64 1.15
C GLY A 136 0.58 12.85 1.88
N GLU A 137 -0.75 12.90 2.06
CA GLU A 137 -1.42 13.96 2.80
C GLU A 137 -1.78 13.50 4.21
N GLY A 138 -1.62 14.38 5.20
CA GLY A 138 -2.18 14.20 6.54
C GLY A 138 -3.46 15.01 6.73
N PHE A 139 -4.33 14.59 7.64
CA PHE A 139 -5.51 15.35 8.04
C PHE A 139 -5.88 15.05 9.48
N PHE A 140 -6.47 16.03 10.16
CA PHE A 140 -7.09 15.77 11.45
C PHE A 140 -8.48 15.20 11.27
N ILE A 141 -8.83 14.28 12.15
CA ILE A 141 -10.20 13.90 12.41
C ILE A 141 -10.51 14.20 13.87
N ASN A 142 -11.63 14.88 14.09
CA ASN A 142 -12.17 15.18 15.41
C ASN A 142 -13.46 14.39 15.59
N ILE A 143 -13.41 13.38 16.46
CA ILE A 143 -14.57 12.56 16.80
C ILE A 143 -15.37 13.25 17.91
N PRO A 144 -16.69 13.37 17.80
CA PRO A 144 -17.50 13.97 18.86
C PRO A 144 -17.39 13.19 20.16
N GLY A 145 -17.36 13.91 21.28
CA GLY A 145 -17.24 13.32 22.61
C GLY A 145 -18.42 12.40 22.97
N GLY A 146 -18.13 11.34 23.72
CA GLY A 146 -19.12 10.36 24.18
C GLY A 146 -19.44 9.27 23.14
N THR A 147 -18.68 9.16 22.05
CA THR A 147 -18.93 8.14 21.02
C THR A 147 -17.94 6.96 21.09
N GLY A 148 -16.86 7.10 21.85
CA GLY A 148 -15.90 6.02 22.13
C GLY A 148 -14.86 5.85 21.03
N ASN A 149 -14.30 4.64 20.94
CA ASN A 149 -13.32 4.31 19.91
C ASN A 149 -14.01 3.83 18.64
N HIS A 150 -13.56 4.32 17.49
CA HIS A 150 -14.01 3.92 16.16
C HIS A 150 -12.82 3.42 15.34
N THR A 151 -13.06 2.43 14.49
CA THR A 151 -12.04 1.94 13.57
C THR A 151 -12.34 2.42 12.17
N ILE A 152 -11.44 3.24 11.63
CA ILE A 152 -11.43 3.61 10.22
C ILE A 152 -10.67 2.52 9.46
N THR A 153 -11.30 1.96 8.43
CA THR A 153 -10.70 0.94 7.57
C THR A 153 -10.40 1.56 6.21
N PHE A 154 -9.13 1.84 5.93
CA PHE A 154 -8.70 2.23 4.60
C PHE A 154 -8.54 0.97 3.75
N VAL A 155 -9.13 0.93 2.56
CA VAL A 155 -9.03 -0.18 1.61
C VAL A 155 -8.60 0.37 0.27
N GLY A 156 -7.60 -0.26 -0.35
CA GLY A 156 -7.12 0.21 -1.63
C GLY A 156 -5.84 -0.47 -2.09
N ASN A 157 -5.34 0.03 -3.22
CA ASN A 157 -4.06 -0.39 -3.76
C ASN A 157 -2.92 0.24 -2.97
N VAL A 158 -1.87 -0.54 -2.74
CA VAL A 158 -0.60 -0.04 -2.20
C VAL A 158 0.11 0.74 -3.32
N PRO A 159 0.45 2.02 -3.11
CA PRO A 159 1.16 2.82 -4.13
C PRO A 159 2.49 2.17 -4.54
N GLN A 160 2.84 2.21 -5.83
CA GLN A 160 4.02 1.56 -6.41
C GLN A 160 4.82 2.54 -7.29
N GLY A 161 6.09 2.22 -7.54
CA GLY A 161 6.99 2.97 -8.40
C GLY A 161 7.53 4.22 -7.71
N THR A 162 7.82 5.25 -8.50
CA THR A 162 8.25 6.56 -8.01
C THR A 162 7.03 7.35 -7.53
N LEU A 163 7.02 7.66 -6.24
CA LEU A 163 5.97 8.41 -5.57
C LEU A 163 6.60 9.70 -5.05
N ASP A 164 5.98 10.84 -5.37
CA ASP A 164 6.51 12.16 -5.07
C ASP A 164 5.51 12.96 -4.23
N THR A 165 5.99 13.54 -3.12
CA THR A 165 5.26 14.55 -2.35
C THR A 165 6.02 15.88 -2.42
N PRO A 166 5.42 16.96 -2.96
CA PRO A 166 6.08 18.26 -3.04
C PRO A 166 6.24 18.88 -1.65
N LEU A 167 7.44 19.35 -1.36
CA LEU A 167 7.80 20.07 -0.14
C LEU A 167 8.02 21.54 -0.46
N SER A 168 7.32 22.39 0.28
CA SER A 168 7.34 23.84 0.20
C SER A 168 7.89 24.42 1.50
N GLN A 169 8.31 25.68 1.47
CA GLN A 169 8.69 26.39 2.70
C GLN A 169 7.47 26.57 3.62
N GLY A 170 7.70 26.53 4.94
CA GLY A 170 6.67 26.74 5.95
C GLY A 170 5.94 25.45 6.33
N PHE A 171 4.75 25.61 6.92
CA PHE A 171 3.95 24.49 7.40
C PHE A 171 3.30 23.73 6.24
N GLN A 172 3.36 22.41 6.32
CA GLN A 172 2.63 21.47 5.47
C GLN A 172 2.18 20.29 6.33
N LEU A 173 1.00 19.73 6.05
CA LEU A 173 0.49 18.53 6.72
C LEU A 173 0.62 17.33 5.77
N ILE A 174 1.64 16.51 6.01
CA ILE A 174 2.06 15.44 5.09
C ILE A 174 2.09 14.09 5.81
N SER A 175 2.24 13.02 5.04
CA SER A 175 2.33 11.65 5.53
C SER A 175 3.16 10.79 4.57
N SER A 176 3.47 9.56 4.97
CA SER A 176 4.07 8.59 4.03
C SER A 176 3.08 8.23 2.93
N GLN A 177 3.54 8.21 1.67
CA GLN A 177 2.74 7.74 0.53
C GLN A 177 2.55 6.22 0.51
N VAL A 178 3.31 5.48 1.31
CA VAL A 178 3.22 4.01 1.37
C VAL A 178 2.88 3.57 2.80
N PRO A 179 2.21 2.41 2.96
CA PRO A 179 1.84 1.88 4.26
C PRO A 179 3.05 1.26 5.00
N GLN A 180 4.07 2.08 5.25
CA GLN A 180 5.28 1.73 5.99
C GLN A 180 5.41 2.65 7.22
N ALA A 181 5.67 2.04 8.37
CA ALA A 181 6.09 2.75 9.58
C ALA A 181 7.61 2.80 9.64
N GLY A 182 8.15 3.77 10.37
CA GLY A 182 9.59 3.87 10.58
C GLY A 182 10.04 5.28 10.92
N GLU A 183 11.35 5.41 11.10
CA GLU A 183 12.00 6.71 11.25
C GLU A 183 11.86 7.54 9.96
N ILE A 184 11.44 8.79 10.10
CA ILE A 184 11.05 9.66 8.97
C ILE A 184 12.18 9.84 7.94
N VAL A 185 13.45 9.86 8.36
CA VAL A 185 14.58 10.09 7.45
C VAL A 185 15.23 8.78 7.02
N SER A 186 15.69 7.94 7.94
CA SER A 186 16.44 6.72 7.57
C SER A 186 15.57 5.64 6.92
N ASP A 187 14.35 5.41 7.42
CA ASP A 187 13.46 4.40 6.86
C ASP A 187 12.55 4.97 5.76
N LEU A 188 12.05 6.18 5.97
CA LEU A 188 11.06 6.79 5.08
C LEU A 188 11.66 7.78 4.07
N GLY A 189 12.92 8.19 4.20
CA GLY A 189 13.61 8.98 3.18
C GLY A 189 13.11 10.42 3.02
N LEU A 190 12.47 11.01 4.04
CA LEU A 190 12.06 12.41 3.98
C LEU A 190 13.30 13.32 3.84
N PRO A 191 13.39 14.17 2.80
CA PRO A 191 14.45 15.16 2.71
C PRO A 191 14.29 16.22 3.81
N ILE A 192 15.19 16.23 4.79
CA ILE A 192 15.19 17.21 5.89
C ILE A 192 16.33 18.22 5.73
N GLY A 193 16.04 19.49 6.02
CA GLY A 193 17.02 20.58 6.01
C GLY A 193 17.29 21.13 7.41
N ASN A 194 18.41 21.84 7.57
CA ASN A 194 18.76 22.47 8.85
C ASN A 194 17.61 23.37 9.37
N GLN A 195 17.32 23.23 10.66
CA GLN A 195 16.24 23.91 11.39
C GLN A 195 14.81 23.53 11.01
N ASP A 196 14.60 22.60 10.07
CA ASP A 196 13.27 22.06 9.81
C ASP A 196 12.69 21.45 11.09
N GLN A 197 11.37 21.58 11.27
CA GLN A 197 10.67 21.06 12.43
C GLN A 197 9.58 20.09 12.00
N ILE A 198 9.47 18.99 12.74
CA ILE A 198 8.37 18.04 12.63
C ILE A 198 7.49 18.21 13.86
N PHE A 199 6.19 18.37 13.64
CA PHE A 199 5.20 18.35 14.71
C PHE A 199 4.33 17.11 14.60
N LYS A 200 4.47 16.22 15.57
CA LYS A 200 3.58 15.09 15.77
C LYS A 200 2.45 15.49 16.71
N PHE A 201 1.26 14.94 16.50
CA PHE A 201 0.14 15.18 17.40
C PHE A 201 -0.13 13.96 18.26
N ASN A 202 0.05 14.12 19.57
CA ASN A 202 -0.36 13.14 20.56
C ASN A 202 -1.61 13.66 21.28
N LYS A 203 -2.67 12.85 21.30
CA LYS A 203 -3.94 13.26 21.92
C LYS A 203 -3.80 13.64 23.40
N SER A 204 -2.91 12.99 24.14
CA SER A 204 -2.72 13.20 25.57
C SER A 204 -1.81 14.40 25.89
N SER A 205 -0.78 14.65 25.09
CA SER A 205 0.23 15.68 25.34
C SER A 205 0.21 16.87 24.37
N GLY A 206 -0.63 16.83 23.33
CA GLY A 206 -0.71 17.85 22.29
C GLY A 206 0.38 17.69 21.24
N PHE A 207 0.87 18.82 20.72
CA PHE A 207 1.95 18.79 19.73
C PHE A 207 3.30 18.50 20.37
N ILE A 208 3.98 17.51 19.81
CA ILE A 208 5.38 17.20 20.07
C ILE A 208 6.19 17.84 18.96
N SER A 209 7.12 18.73 19.31
CA SER A 209 8.01 19.41 18.36
C SER A 209 9.37 18.72 18.32
N ILE A 210 9.85 18.44 17.11
CA ILE A 210 11.09 17.71 16.88
C ILE A 210 11.87 18.47 15.82
N GLN A 211 12.93 19.16 16.24
CA GLN A 211 13.70 20.04 15.37
C GLN A 211 14.99 19.36 14.89
N PHE A 212 15.29 19.51 13.61
CA PHE A 212 16.53 19.02 13.01
C PHE A 212 17.60 20.12 12.99
N PHE A 213 18.84 19.76 13.32
CA PHE A 213 20.01 20.62 13.17
C PHE A 213 21.08 19.90 12.35
N ASP A 214 21.56 20.59 11.33
CA ASP A 214 22.83 20.26 10.66
C ASP A 214 23.88 21.23 11.22
N LEU A 215 24.80 20.68 12.02
CA LEU A 215 25.87 21.43 12.67
C LEU A 215 27.10 21.59 11.76
N GLY A 216 27.04 21.08 10.53
CA GLY A 216 28.15 21.01 9.59
C GLY A 216 29.06 19.81 9.85
N GLY A 217 29.94 19.54 8.88
CA GLY A 217 30.93 18.46 8.99
C GLY A 217 30.32 17.05 9.09
N GLY A 218 29.09 16.87 8.60
CA GLY A 218 28.35 15.59 8.68
C GLY A 218 27.73 15.31 10.06
N THR A 219 27.76 16.26 10.98
CA THR A 219 27.16 16.11 12.31
C THR A 219 25.74 16.63 12.30
N THR A 220 24.78 15.75 12.55
CA THR A 220 23.36 16.09 12.63
C THR A 220 22.78 15.72 14.00
N LEU A 221 21.73 16.44 14.40
CA LEU A 221 21.10 16.31 15.70
C LEU A 221 19.59 16.54 15.56
N TRP A 222 18.81 15.69 16.22
CA TRP A 222 17.41 15.94 16.50
C TRP A 222 17.24 16.49 17.91
N VAL A 223 16.36 17.46 18.12
CA VAL A 223 15.96 17.92 19.45
C VAL A 223 14.50 17.59 19.62
N ASN A 224 14.20 16.54 20.38
CA ASN A 224 12.85 16.02 20.54
C ASN A 224 12.23 16.46 21.86
N SER A 225 11.15 17.26 21.80
CA SER A 225 10.49 17.80 22.99
C SER A 225 9.82 16.76 23.87
N GLU A 226 9.42 15.60 23.32
CA GLU A 226 8.83 14.50 24.08
C GLU A 226 9.84 13.88 25.05
N PHE A 227 11.11 13.87 24.67
CA PHE A 227 12.20 13.27 25.44
C PHE A 227 13.12 14.33 26.06
N GLY A 228 12.57 15.49 26.43
CA GLY A 228 13.32 16.54 27.13
C GLY A 228 14.49 17.12 26.30
N GLY A 229 14.39 17.10 24.97
CA GLY A 229 15.41 17.62 24.06
C GLY A 229 16.52 16.62 23.68
N GLN A 230 16.33 15.33 23.95
CA GLN A 230 17.28 14.29 23.56
C GLN A 230 17.39 14.14 22.03
N ASN A 231 18.55 13.62 21.59
CA ASN A 231 18.83 13.26 20.20
C ASN A 231 18.09 11.99 19.77
N ILE A 232 16.80 12.12 19.56
CA ILE A 232 15.93 11.03 19.13
C ILE A 232 15.20 11.46 17.86
N PRO A 233 15.49 10.80 16.72
CA PRO A 233 14.81 11.10 15.47
C PRO A 233 13.31 10.73 15.56
N PRO A 234 12.44 11.42 14.81
CA PRO A 234 11.02 11.11 14.79
C PRO A 234 10.74 9.86 13.95
N SER A 235 9.88 8.99 14.47
CA SER A 235 9.24 7.91 13.72
C SER A 235 7.75 8.17 13.53
N VAL A 236 7.13 7.54 12.54
CA VAL A 236 5.68 7.58 12.28
C VAL A 236 5.13 6.18 12.03
N ASP A 237 3.91 5.96 12.47
CA ASP A 237 3.16 4.73 12.22
C ASP A 237 2.53 4.74 10.81
N VAL A 238 2.12 3.55 10.35
CA VAL A 238 1.32 3.43 9.13
C VAL A 238 0.04 4.27 9.24
N GLY A 239 -0.21 5.14 8.25
CA GLY A 239 -1.38 6.01 8.22
C GLY A 239 -1.37 7.11 9.29
N GLU A 240 -0.19 7.50 9.79
CA GLU A 240 0.00 8.69 10.65
C GLU A 240 0.41 9.90 9.79
N GLY A 241 -0.19 11.06 10.06
CA GLY A 241 0.22 12.33 9.49
C GLY A 241 1.07 13.14 10.48
N PHE A 242 1.82 14.12 9.98
CA PHE A 242 2.59 15.06 10.80
C PHE A 242 2.71 16.41 10.08
N PHE A 243 2.95 17.48 10.83
CA PHE A 243 3.36 18.73 10.20
C PHE A 243 4.85 18.73 9.96
N LEU A 244 5.25 19.18 8.77
CA LEU A 244 6.59 19.66 8.49
C LEU A 244 6.54 21.19 8.44
N ASN A 245 7.38 21.86 9.21
CA ASN A 245 7.65 23.29 9.08
C ASN A 245 9.07 23.46 8.50
N ARG A 246 9.13 23.63 7.18
CA ARG A 246 10.39 23.70 6.46
C ARG A 246 10.96 25.12 6.49
N GLN A 247 12.19 25.27 6.97
CA GLN A 247 12.86 26.58 7.05
C GLN A 247 13.54 26.94 5.72
N ALA A 248 14.03 25.93 5.00
CA ALA A 248 14.66 26.13 3.70
C ALA A 248 13.66 26.71 2.68
N ALA A 249 14.07 27.78 1.98
CA ALA A 249 13.26 28.43 0.94
C ALA A 249 13.17 27.65 -0.39
N GLY A 250 13.95 26.57 -0.54
CA GLY A 250 13.95 25.74 -1.75
C GLY A 250 12.82 24.72 -1.75
N SER A 251 12.11 24.61 -2.87
CA SER A 251 11.23 23.48 -3.11
C SER A 251 12.05 22.19 -3.11
N ALA A 252 11.55 21.17 -2.42
CA ALA A 252 12.09 19.83 -2.45
C ALA A 252 10.98 18.84 -2.79
N THR A 253 11.34 17.60 -3.04
CA THR A 253 10.37 16.53 -3.28
C THR A 253 10.74 15.36 -2.40
N TRP A 254 9.79 14.91 -1.57
CA TRP A 254 9.92 13.64 -0.89
C TRP A 254 9.59 12.54 -1.87
N SER A 255 10.64 11.97 -2.46
CA SER A 255 10.55 10.89 -3.44
C SER A 255 10.78 9.54 -2.79
N ARG A 256 9.90 8.60 -3.09
CA ARG A 256 9.97 7.20 -2.66
C ARG A 256 9.92 6.31 -3.90
N ASN A 257 10.89 5.43 -4.08
CA ASN A 257 10.74 4.32 -5.03
C ASN A 257 10.30 3.09 -4.23
N PHE A 258 9.08 2.63 -4.44
CA PHE A 258 8.49 1.53 -3.68
C PHE A 258 7.99 0.43 -4.60
N ASP A 259 8.32 -0.80 -4.24
CA ASP A 259 7.79 -1.98 -4.91
C ASP A 259 7.57 -3.07 -3.87
N VAL A 260 6.31 -3.51 -3.74
CA VAL A 260 5.88 -4.53 -2.78
C VAL A 260 6.58 -5.87 -2.94
N ASN A 261 7.16 -6.15 -4.11
CA ASN A 261 7.86 -7.41 -4.38
C ASN A 261 9.36 -7.35 -4.06
N SER A 262 9.89 -6.17 -3.73
CA SER A 262 11.32 -5.94 -3.46
C SER A 262 11.60 -5.19 -2.15
N GLN A 263 10.58 -5.03 -1.29
CA GLN A 263 10.76 -4.55 0.09
C GLN A 263 11.44 -5.59 0.98
#